data_AF-A0A7K5G0I5-F1
#
_entry.id   AF-A0A7K5G0I5-F1
#
_cell.length_a   1.000
_cell.length_b   1.000
_cell.length_c   1.000
_cell.angle_alpha   90.00
_cell.angle_beta   90.00
_cell.angle_gamma   90.00
#
_symmetry.space_group_name_H-M   'P 1'
#
loop_
_entity.id
_entity.type
_entity.pdbx_description
1 polymer ?
#
loop_
_entity_poly.entity_id
_entity_poly.type
_entity_poly.pdbx_seq_one_letter_code
_entity_poly.pdbx_strand_id
1 'polypeptide(L)'
;NLLQLKLWNKYRVSNIPSLIFIDASTGKVVCRNGLLVIRDDPEGLEFPWGPKPFSEVVAGPLLRYNGQTLDSNALEGSYVGVYFSAHWCPPCRSLTRVLVESYRKIKEAGQKFEILFVSADRSEDSFKQYFSEMPWVAVPYADEARRSRLNRLYGIQG
;
A
#
# COMPACT_ATOMS: atom_id res chain seq x y z
N ASN A 1 -18.91 25.88 17.45
CA ASN A 1 -17.90 26.63 18.26
C ASN A 1 -16.64 26.83 17.40
N LEU A 2 -16.02 28.01 17.37
CA LEU A 2 -14.79 28.30 16.58
C LEU A 2 -13.64 27.30 16.85
N LEU A 3 -13.47 26.85 18.10
CA LEU A 3 -12.48 25.83 18.47
C LEU A 3 -12.76 24.50 17.78
N GLN A 4 -14.03 24.08 17.74
CA GLN A 4 -14.44 22.85 17.06
C GLN A 4 -14.09 22.90 15.57
N LEU A 5 -14.40 24.01 14.88
CA LEU A 5 -14.05 24.20 13.46
C LEU A 5 -12.54 24.19 13.23
N LYS A 6 -11.76 24.82 14.12
CA LYS A 6 -10.29 24.78 14.07
C LYS A 6 -9.76 23.35 14.19
N LEU A 7 -10.31 22.55 15.11
CA LEU A 7 -9.92 21.15 15.30
C LEU A 7 -10.31 20.29 14.09
N TRP A 8 -11.53 20.47 13.56
CA TRP A 8 -11.99 19.75 12.36
C TRP A 8 -11.08 20.01 11.16
N ASN A 9 -10.72 21.27 10.92
CA ASN A 9 -9.81 21.64 9.85
C ASN A 9 -8.38 21.11 10.10
N LYS A 10 -7.83 21.29 11.31
CA LYS A 10 -6.49 20.79 11.68
C LYS A 10 -6.36 19.30 11.42
N TYR A 11 -7.39 18.54 11.79
CA TYR A 11 -7.38 17.08 11.71
C TYR A 11 -8.05 16.52 10.45
N ARG A 12 -8.50 17.38 9.53
CA ARG A 12 -9.19 16.99 8.28
C ARG A 12 -10.40 16.07 8.53
N VAL A 13 -11.16 16.37 9.58
CA VAL A 13 -12.40 15.66 9.89
C VAL A 13 -13.50 16.21 8.98
N SER A 14 -14.05 15.35 8.12
CA SER A 14 -15.16 15.70 7.23
C SER A 14 -16.49 15.05 7.64
N ASN A 15 -16.43 13.94 8.37
CA ASN A 15 -17.59 13.08 8.63
C ASN A 15 -17.62 12.64 10.10
N ILE A 16 -18.79 12.23 10.61
CA ILE A 16 -18.92 11.57 11.92
C ILE A 16 -19.53 10.16 11.75
N PRO A 17 -19.18 9.17 12.59
CA PRO A 17 -18.10 9.23 13.58
C PRO A 17 -16.71 9.35 12.93
N SER A 18 -15.75 9.95 13.64
CA SER A 18 -14.34 10.03 13.24
C SER A 18 -13.45 9.73 14.45
N LEU A 19 -12.42 8.92 14.27
CA LEU A 19 -11.41 8.61 15.29
C LEU A 19 -10.02 8.82 14.70
N ILE A 20 -9.17 9.55 15.42
CA ILE A 20 -7.82 9.91 14.99
C ILE A 20 -6.86 9.60 16.15
N PHE A 21 -5.83 8.82 15.86
CA PHE A 21 -4.76 8.53 16.81
C PHE A 21 -3.69 9.61 16.71
N ILE A 22 -3.30 10.17 17.86
CA ILE A 22 -2.36 11.27 17.99
C ILE A 22 -1.33 10.89 19.04
N ASP A 23 -0.05 11.11 18.74
CA ASP A 23 1.01 11.03 19.73
C ASP A 23 0.85 12.21 20.71
N ALA A 24 0.56 11.92 21.98
CA ALA A 24 0.26 12.95 22.98
C ALA A 24 1.45 13.87 23.29
N SER A 25 2.68 13.39 23.11
CA SER A 25 3.90 14.16 23.40
C SER A 25 4.25 15.14 22.29
N THR A 26 4.02 14.76 21.04
CA THR A 26 4.40 15.56 19.85
C THR A 26 3.21 16.22 19.15
N GLY A 27 1.98 15.78 19.43
CA GLY A 27 0.77 16.19 18.71
C GLY A 27 0.70 15.71 17.26
N LYS A 28 1.62 14.83 16.82
CA LYS A 28 1.65 14.26 15.47
C LYS A 28 0.51 13.28 15.29
N VAL A 29 -0.13 13.33 14.12
CA VAL A 29 -1.16 12.36 13.76
C VAL A 29 -0.49 11.03 13.42
N VAL A 30 -0.82 10.01 14.21
CA VAL A 30 -0.35 8.63 14.06
C VAL A 30 -1.20 7.92 13.01
N CYS A 31 -2.52 8.03 13.11
CA CYS A 31 -3.46 7.47 12.12
C CYS A 31 -4.73 8.33 12.04
N ARG A 32 -5.14 8.68 10.81
CA ARG A 32 -6.35 9.49 10.56
C ARG A 32 -7.64 8.68 10.49
N ASN A 33 -7.55 7.39 10.17
CA ASN A 33 -8.71 6.55 9.93
C ASN A 33 -8.85 5.49 11.04
N GLY A 34 -8.91 5.95 12.29
CA GLY A 34 -8.84 5.07 13.45
C GLY A 34 -10.00 4.08 13.54
N LEU A 35 -11.18 4.44 13.03
CA LEU A 35 -12.34 3.53 12.99
C LEU A 35 -12.07 2.31 12.11
N LEU A 36 -11.47 2.52 10.94
CA LEU A 36 -11.10 1.42 10.04
C LEU A 36 -10.08 0.50 10.70
N VAL A 37 -9.08 1.08 11.38
CA VAL A 37 -8.03 0.26 11.99
C VAL A 37 -8.55 -0.57 13.16
N ILE A 38 -9.40 0.00 14.04
CA ILE A 38 -10.01 -0.78 15.15
C ILE A 38 -10.86 -1.92 14.61
N ARG A 39 -11.61 -1.70 13.53
CA ARG A 39 -12.42 -2.76 12.91
C ARG A 39 -11.57 -3.92 12.38
N ASP A 40 -10.42 -3.58 11.80
CA ASP A 40 -9.54 -4.55 11.15
C ASP A 40 -8.55 -5.22 12.13
N ASP A 41 -8.27 -4.60 13.29
CA ASP A 41 -7.43 -5.13 14.38
C ASP A 41 -8.15 -4.94 15.74
N PRO A 42 -9.23 -5.70 15.99
CA PRO A 42 -10.05 -5.54 17.19
C PRO A 42 -9.31 -5.89 18.49
N GLU A 43 -8.28 -6.74 18.40
CA GLU A 43 -7.45 -7.16 19.52
C GLU A 43 -6.27 -6.20 19.77
N GLY A 44 -6.04 -5.21 18.89
CA GLY A 44 -4.99 -4.21 19.05
C GLY A 44 -3.56 -4.74 18.93
N LEU A 45 -3.36 -5.84 18.21
CA LEU A 45 -2.06 -6.49 18.06
C LEU A 45 -1.08 -5.65 17.24
N GLU A 46 -1.59 -4.70 16.45
CA GLU A 46 -0.81 -3.81 15.60
C GLU A 46 -0.64 -2.40 16.21
N PHE A 47 -1.03 -2.21 17.47
CA PHE A 47 -0.84 -0.95 18.18
C PHE A 47 0.65 -0.68 18.47
N PRO A 48 1.15 0.57 18.33
CA PRO A 48 0.44 1.75 17.86
C PRO A 48 0.17 1.68 16.36
N TRP A 49 -1.07 1.98 15.96
CA TRP A 49 -1.58 1.91 14.59
C TRP A 49 -1.02 3.00 13.65
N GLY A 50 0.23 3.37 13.85
CA GLY A 50 0.95 4.41 13.13
C GLY A 50 1.69 3.92 11.91
N PRO A 51 2.48 4.82 11.29
CA PRO A 51 3.38 4.44 10.23
C PRO A 51 4.40 3.43 10.76
N LYS A 52 4.47 2.27 10.09
CA LYS A 52 5.51 1.26 10.29
C LYS A 52 6.62 1.45 9.24
N PRO A 53 7.87 1.06 9.53
CA PRO A 53 8.92 1.04 8.52
C PRO A 53 8.47 0.25 7.29
N PHE A 54 8.77 0.76 6.10
CA PHE A 54 8.34 0.09 4.85
C PHE A 54 8.79 -1.38 4.80
N SER A 55 10.03 -1.66 5.23
CA SER A 55 10.60 -3.00 5.30
C SER A 55 9.78 -3.97 6.17
N GLU A 56 9.24 -3.50 7.30
CA GLU A 56 8.38 -4.32 8.17
C GLU A 56 7.05 -4.64 7.47
N VAL A 57 6.48 -3.65 6.78
CA VAL A 57 5.15 -3.78 6.16
C VAL A 57 5.18 -4.72 4.95
N VAL A 58 6.30 -4.76 4.23
CA VAL A 58 6.46 -5.63 3.04
C VAL A 58 7.10 -6.99 3.35
N ALA A 59 7.57 -7.19 4.58
CA ALA A 59 8.37 -8.33 5.00
C ALA A 59 7.77 -9.68 4.57
N GLY A 60 8.58 -10.48 3.86
CA GLY A 60 8.27 -11.86 3.46
C GLY A 60 8.35 -12.08 1.95
N PRO A 61 7.79 -13.19 1.44
CA PRO A 61 7.91 -13.56 0.05
C PRO A 61 7.13 -12.60 -0.86
N LEU A 62 7.75 -12.25 -1.99
CA LEU A 62 7.18 -11.50 -3.10
C LEU A 62 7.17 -12.37 -4.35
N LEU A 63 6.18 -12.19 -5.22
CA LEU A 63 6.05 -12.96 -6.45
C LEU A 63 6.63 -12.20 -7.64
N ARG A 64 7.26 -12.92 -8.56
CA ARG A 64 7.48 -12.49 -9.95
C ARG A 64 6.39 -13.08 -10.84
N TYR A 65 6.14 -12.44 -11.98
CA TYR A 65 5.11 -12.87 -12.93
C TYR A 65 5.32 -14.30 -13.46
N ASN A 66 6.57 -14.79 -13.46
CA ASN A 66 6.94 -16.13 -13.87
C ASN A 66 6.77 -17.21 -12.77
N GLY A 67 6.16 -16.85 -11.64
CA GLY A 67 5.94 -17.75 -10.50
C GLY A 67 7.12 -17.88 -9.55
N GLN A 68 8.28 -17.28 -9.85
CA GLN A 68 9.40 -17.27 -8.91
C GLN A 68 9.10 -16.38 -7.71
N THR A 69 9.62 -16.78 -6.55
CA THR A 69 9.53 -16.00 -5.32
C THR A 69 10.84 -15.26 -5.06
N LEU A 70 10.74 -14.03 -4.58
CA LEU A 70 11.85 -13.21 -4.11
C LEU A 70 11.58 -12.81 -2.66
N ASP A 71 12.58 -12.90 -1.79
CA ASP A 71 12.47 -12.35 -0.44
C ASP A 71 12.48 -10.81 -0.48
N SER A 72 11.65 -10.17 0.35
CA SER A 72 11.55 -8.71 0.42
C SER A 72 12.88 -8.00 0.71
N ASN A 73 13.85 -8.67 1.34
CA ASN A 73 15.18 -8.09 1.60
C ASN A 73 15.94 -7.75 0.31
N ALA A 74 15.61 -8.38 -0.82
CA ALA A 74 16.19 -8.00 -2.11
C ALA A 74 15.74 -6.61 -2.61
N LEU A 75 14.81 -5.95 -1.92
CA LEU A 75 14.46 -4.54 -2.16
C LEU A 75 15.42 -3.57 -1.45
N GLU A 76 16.31 -4.04 -0.59
CA GLU A 76 17.21 -3.18 0.19
C GLU A 76 18.08 -2.28 -0.70
N GLY A 77 18.12 -0.99 -0.35
CA GLY A 77 18.83 0.03 -1.12
C GLY A 77 18.22 0.36 -2.49
N SER A 78 17.04 -0.17 -2.81
CA SER A 78 16.30 0.20 -4.02
C SER A 78 15.33 1.34 -3.74
N TYR A 79 15.10 2.19 -4.74
CA TYR A 79 13.91 3.03 -4.81
C TYR A 79 12.73 2.14 -5.17
N VAL A 80 11.67 2.13 -4.34
CA VAL A 80 10.51 1.24 -4.54
C VAL A 80 9.24 2.05 -4.78
N GLY A 81 8.60 1.84 -5.92
CA GLY A 81 7.24 2.32 -6.18
C GLY A 81 6.21 1.31 -5.70
N VAL A 82 5.28 1.68 -4.83
CA VAL A 82 4.16 0.80 -4.45
C VAL A 82 2.97 1.09 -5.37
N TYR A 83 2.61 0.13 -6.21
CA TYR A 83 1.57 0.29 -7.21
C TYR A 83 0.29 -0.43 -6.78
N PHE A 84 -0.71 0.35 -6.37
CA PHE A 84 -2.05 -0.14 -6.05
C PHE A 84 -2.91 -0.07 -7.30
N SER A 85 -3.38 -1.22 -7.79
CA SER A 85 -4.19 -1.29 -9.01
C SER A 85 -5.02 -2.57 -9.06
N ALA A 86 -5.94 -2.63 -10.02
CA ALA A 86 -6.70 -3.82 -10.34
C ALA A 86 -7.07 -3.86 -11.84
N HIS A 87 -7.23 -5.07 -12.38
CA HIS A 87 -7.51 -5.31 -13.78
C HIS A 87 -8.84 -4.67 -14.26
N TRP A 88 -9.83 -4.65 -13.37
CA TRP A 88 -11.17 -4.14 -13.64
C TRP A 88 -11.23 -2.62 -13.77
N CYS A 89 -10.16 -1.89 -13.43
CA CYS A 89 -10.05 -0.44 -13.55
C CYS A 89 -9.63 -0.02 -14.99
N PRO A 90 -10.52 0.60 -15.80
CA PRO A 90 -10.19 0.98 -17.18
C PRO A 90 -9.02 1.97 -17.36
N PRO A 91 -8.86 3.05 -16.56
CA PRO A 91 -7.72 3.97 -16.70
C PRO A 91 -6.40 3.33 -16.24
N CYS A 92 -6.45 2.24 -15.48
CA CYS A 92 -5.25 1.60 -14.95
C CYS A 92 -4.45 0.81 -16.01
N ARG A 93 -5.09 0.32 -17.08
CA ARG A 93 -4.40 -0.46 -18.12
C ARG A 93 -3.49 0.38 -19.01
N SER A 94 -3.90 1.59 -19.39
CA SER A 94 -3.05 2.50 -20.16
C SER A 94 -1.87 2.99 -19.32
N LEU A 95 -2.10 3.29 -18.04
CA LEU A 95 -1.04 3.67 -17.10
C LEU A 95 -0.01 2.55 -16.92
N THR A 96 -0.44 1.29 -16.78
CA THR A 96 0.48 0.15 -16.65
C THR A 96 1.46 0.07 -17.81
N ARG A 97 1.01 0.28 -19.06
CA ARG A 97 1.90 0.23 -20.23
C ARG A 97 3.02 1.28 -20.14
N VAL A 98 2.66 2.53 -19.83
CA VAL A 98 3.62 3.62 -19.66
C VAL A 98 4.58 3.34 -18.50
N LEU A 99 4.08 2.76 -17.42
CA LEU A 99 4.87 2.41 -16.25
C LEU A 99 5.86 1.28 -16.55
N VAL A 100 5.47 0.28 -17.32
CA VAL A 100 6.34 -0.82 -17.79
C VAL A 100 7.50 -0.28 -18.63
N GLU A 101 7.23 0.62 -19.57
CA GLU A 101 8.28 1.24 -20.39
C GLU A 101 9.26 2.06 -19.54
N SER A 102 8.74 2.85 -18.61
CA SER A 102 9.55 3.68 -17.71
C SER A 102 10.42 2.81 -16.79
N TYR A 103 9.84 1.74 -16.23
CA TYR A 103 10.54 0.76 -15.41
C TYR A 103 11.74 0.17 -16.15
N ARG A 104 11.53 -0.32 -17.38
CA ARG A 104 12.61 -0.92 -18.19
C ARG A 104 13.75 0.07 -18.43
N LYS A 105 13.44 1.30 -18.85
CA LYS A 105 14.46 2.35 -19.08
C LYS A 105 15.29 2.65 -17.83
N ILE A 106 14.65 2.72 -16.66
CA ILE A 106 15.34 2.99 -15.38
C ILE A 106 16.26 1.82 -15.00
N LYS A 107 15.80 0.58 -15.18
CA LYS A 107 16.61 -0.63 -14.93
C LYS A 107 17.79 -0.74 -15.89
N GLU A 108 17.57 -0.48 -17.18
CA GLU A 108 18.61 -0.46 -18.22
C GLU A 108 19.69 0.60 -17.95
N ALA A 109 19.31 1.73 -17.35
CA ALA A 109 20.25 2.76 -16.87
C ALA A 109 21.00 2.36 -15.57
N GLY A 110 20.87 1.12 -15.12
CA GLY A 110 21.59 0.58 -13.96
C GLY A 110 21.07 1.05 -12.60
N GLN A 111 19.91 1.71 -12.55
CA GLN A 111 19.36 2.21 -11.29
C GLN A 111 18.75 1.07 -10.46
N LYS A 112 18.98 1.12 -9.14
CA LYS A 112 18.30 0.23 -8.18
C LYS A 112 16.85 0.69 -7.99
N PHE A 113 16.00 0.30 -8.93
CA PHE A 113 14.56 0.57 -8.91
C PHE A 113 13.76 -0.73 -8.91
N GLU A 114 12.65 -0.76 -8.19
CA GLU A 114 11.69 -1.86 -8.21
C GLU A 114 10.26 -1.32 -8.04
N ILE A 115 9.26 -2.05 -8.54
CA ILE A 115 7.84 -1.76 -8.29
C ILE A 115 7.22 -2.94 -7.52
N LEU A 116 6.53 -2.62 -6.44
CA LEU A 116 5.73 -3.56 -5.66
C LEU A 116 4.25 -3.41 -6.01
N PHE A 117 3.72 -4.35 -6.77
CA PHE A 117 2.30 -4.42 -7.09
C PHE A 117 1.50 -4.96 -5.89
N VAL A 118 0.48 -4.20 -5.50
CA VAL A 118 -0.51 -4.56 -4.48
C VAL A 118 -1.86 -4.62 -5.16
N SER A 119 -2.33 -5.84 -5.44
CA SER A 119 -3.56 -6.05 -6.19
C SER A 119 -4.81 -5.79 -5.35
N ALA A 120 -5.74 -5.04 -5.94
CA ALA A 120 -7.13 -4.90 -5.52
C ALA A 120 -8.10 -5.71 -6.41
N ASP A 121 -7.58 -6.70 -7.15
CA ASP A 121 -8.42 -7.64 -7.90
C ASP A 121 -9.28 -8.48 -6.96
N ARG A 122 -10.45 -8.88 -7.46
CA ARG A 122 -11.45 -9.64 -6.68
C ARG A 122 -11.29 -11.15 -6.81
N SER A 123 -10.40 -11.62 -7.69
CA SER A 123 -10.06 -13.03 -7.85
C SER A 123 -8.59 -13.22 -8.16
N GLU A 124 -8.05 -14.37 -7.77
CA GLU A 124 -6.66 -14.75 -8.05
C GLU A 124 -6.39 -14.84 -9.56
N ASP A 125 -7.38 -15.30 -10.34
CA ASP A 125 -7.25 -15.37 -11.81
C ASP A 125 -7.13 -13.98 -12.44
N SER A 126 -7.93 -13.01 -11.98
CA SER A 126 -7.82 -11.61 -12.45
C SER A 126 -6.46 -11.01 -12.09
N PHE A 127 -5.98 -11.30 -10.88
CA PHE A 127 -4.65 -10.93 -10.43
C PHE A 127 -3.57 -11.53 -11.34
N LYS A 128 -3.60 -12.84 -11.58
CA LYS A 128 -2.61 -13.54 -12.42
C LYS A 128 -2.59 -13.00 -13.84
N GLN A 129 -3.77 -12.81 -14.44
CA GLN A 129 -3.90 -12.27 -15.79
C GLN A 129 -3.23 -10.89 -15.88
N TYR A 130 -3.56 -9.97 -14.98
CA TYR A 130 -3.04 -8.61 -15.03
C TYR A 130 -1.56 -8.53 -14.66
N PHE A 131 -1.14 -9.30 -13.64
CA PHE A 131 0.25 -9.34 -13.20
C PHE A 131 1.19 -9.96 -14.25
N SER A 132 0.69 -10.84 -15.12
CA SER A 132 1.48 -11.42 -16.22
C SER A 132 2.08 -10.38 -17.18
N GLU A 133 1.50 -9.17 -17.24
CA GLU A 133 1.98 -8.07 -18.08
C GLU A 133 3.07 -7.22 -17.40
N MET A 134 3.39 -7.49 -16.13
CA MET A 134 4.21 -6.63 -15.28
C MET A 134 5.61 -7.23 -15.03
N PRO A 135 6.71 -6.51 -15.32
CA PRO A 135 8.08 -7.02 -15.17
C PRO A 135 8.65 -6.89 -13.74
N TRP A 136 7.81 -6.57 -12.77
CA TRP A 136 8.19 -6.26 -11.39
C TRP A 136 7.60 -7.27 -10.39
N VAL A 137 7.63 -6.97 -9.09
CA VAL A 137 7.14 -7.87 -8.03
C VAL A 137 5.73 -7.59 -7.59
N ALA A 138 5.09 -8.57 -6.97
CA ALA A 138 3.80 -8.42 -6.31
C ALA A 138 3.81 -9.01 -4.89
N VAL A 139 2.97 -8.45 -4.02
CA VAL A 139 2.55 -9.15 -2.80
C VAL A 139 1.71 -10.36 -3.22
N PRO A 140 1.95 -11.57 -2.68
CA PRO A 140 1.12 -12.74 -2.99
C PRO A 140 -0.37 -12.45 -2.81
N TYR A 141 -1.19 -12.84 -3.78
CA TYR A 141 -2.64 -12.60 -3.71
C TYR A 141 -3.27 -13.21 -2.46
N ALA A 142 -2.82 -14.40 -2.07
CA ALA A 142 -3.25 -15.11 -0.86
C ALA A 142 -2.88 -14.38 0.46
N ASP A 143 -1.91 -13.46 0.45
CA ASP A 143 -1.56 -12.66 1.63
C ASP A 143 -2.46 -11.43 1.75
N GLU A 144 -3.74 -11.67 2.03
CA GLU A 144 -4.75 -10.63 2.20
C GLU A 144 -4.44 -9.70 3.38
N ALA A 145 -3.86 -10.23 4.46
CA ALA A 145 -3.49 -9.45 5.62
C ALA A 145 -2.46 -8.37 5.25
N ARG A 146 -1.41 -8.73 4.49
CA ARG A 146 -0.39 -7.78 4.04
C ARG A 146 -0.92 -6.79 3.02
N ARG A 147 -1.73 -7.23 2.06
CA ARG A 147 -2.38 -6.32 1.09
C ARG A 147 -3.28 -5.30 1.80
N SER A 148 -4.11 -5.74 2.74
CA SER A 148 -4.98 -4.88 3.55
C SER A 148 -4.19 -3.90 4.40
N ARG A 149 -3.11 -4.36 5.03
CA ARG A 149 -2.19 -3.51 5.81
C ARG A 149 -1.57 -2.39 4.96
N LEU A 150 -1.11 -2.72 3.74
CA LEU A 150 -0.56 -1.74 2.79
C LEU A 150 -1.63 -0.73 2.37
N ASN A 151 -2.84 -1.18 2.04
CA ASN A 151 -3.95 -0.28 1.70
C ASN A 151 -4.25 0.70 2.84
N ARG A 152 -4.33 0.22 4.09
CA ARG A 152 -4.54 1.08 5.27
C ARG A 152 -3.42 2.09 5.46
N LEU A 153 -2.17 1.64 5.39
CA LEU A 153 -0.99 2.48 5.64
C LEU A 153 -0.94 3.67 4.67
N TYR A 154 -1.26 3.43 3.40
CA TYR A 154 -1.23 4.46 2.36
C TYR A 154 -2.59 5.13 2.11
N GLY A 155 -3.61 4.80 2.91
CA GLY A 155 -4.94 5.38 2.80
C GLY A 155 -5.66 5.07 1.48
N ILE A 156 -5.31 3.95 0.84
CA ILE A 156 -5.91 3.50 -0.41
C ILE A 156 -7.26 2.85 -0.10
N GLN A 157 -8.30 3.35 -0.74
CA GLN A 157 -9.64 2.79 -0.70
C GLN A 157 -9.90 2.21 -2.10
N GLY A 158 -10.11 0.90 -2.17
CA GLY A 158 -10.45 0.18 -3.41
C GLY A 158 -11.91 0.33 -3.79
#